data_AF-A0A6N9C0H8-F1
#
_entry.id   AF-A0A6N9C0H8-F1
#
_cell.length_a   1.000
_cell.length_b   1.000
_cell.length_c   1.000
_cell.angle_alpha   90.00
_cell.angle_beta   90.00
_cell.angle_gamma   90.00
#
_symmetry.space_group_name_H-M   'P 1'
#
loop_
_entity.id
_entity.type
_entity.pdbx_description
1 polymer ?
#
loop_
_entity_poly.entity_id
_entity_poly.type
_entity_poly.pdbx_seq_one_letter_code
_entity_poly.pdbx_strand_id
1 'polypeptide(L)'
;MNYTEILRERVVADYLDSTPGSRALFERAVDTLPGGVSGNLRFFPPYPLYMASGRGGRTVDVYVDGSAYIDSFACNGPLLLGHRHPAVIASVERYAGVGSLVLNPELAIECAEKLKEVIPSAERVRFLNSGTEAVMTAVRYARAYTGKPKVVKFFGQYHGQDDQFLLGLGADRRAFSAGVPESSQDGTLTLPFG
;
A
#
# COMPACT_ATOMS: atom_id res chain seq x y z
N MET A 1 3.27 -16.79 -35.74
CA MET A 1 3.17 -16.61 -34.28
C MET A 1 4.35 -17.31 -33.63
N ASN A 2 5.17 -16.60 -32.86
CA ASN A 2 6.28 -17.21 -32.15
C ASN A 2 5.78 -17.93 -30.88
N TYR A 3 6.62 -18.78 -30.29
CA TYR A 3 6.25 -19.59 -29.12
C TYR A 3 5.78 -18.75 -27.91
N THR A 4 6.39 -17.57 -27.70
CA THR A 4 6.04 -16.64 -26.63
C THR A 4 4.64 -16.06 -26.82
N GLU A 5 4.25 -15.74 -28.05
CA GLU A 5 2.90 -15.26 -28.37
C GLU A 5 1.83 -16.32 -28.08
N ILE A 6 2.09 -17.57 -28.51
CA ILE A 6 1.18 -18.71 -28.24
C ILE A 6 1.00 -18.92 -26.73
N LEU A 7 2.09 -18.89 -25.95
CA LEU A 7 2.01 -19.02 -24.50
C LEU A 7 1.23 -17.87 -23.87
N ARG A 8 1.45 -16.63 -24.31
CA ARG A 8 0.74 -15.47 -23.80
C ARG A 8 -0.77 -15.58 -24.05
N GLU A 9 -1.16 -15.96 -25.25
CA GLU A 9 -2.58 -16.15 -25.60
C GLU A 9 -3.23 -17.24 -24.75
N ARG A 10 -2.54 -18.37 -24.55
CA ARG A 10 -3.03 -19.45 -23.68
C ARG A 10 -3.18 -19.00 -22.23
N VAL A 11 -2.17 -18.33 -21.67
CA VAL A 11 -2.24 -17.82 -20.28
C VAL A 11 -3.38 -16.82 -20.12
N VAL A 12 -3.59 -15.94 -21.09
CA VAL A 12 -4.71 -14.98 -21.05
C VAL A 12 -6.05 -15.70 -21.19
N ALA A 13 -6.19 -16.66 -22.10
CA ALA A 13 -7.41 -17.45 -22.25
C ALA A 13 -7.74 -18.21 -20.95
N ASP A 14 -6.77 -18.92 -20.37
CA ASP A 14 -6.92 -19.63 -19.10
C ASP A 14 -7.32 -18.68 -17.96
N TYR A 15 -6.74 -17.47 -17.92
CA TYR A 15 -7.12 -16.45 -16.94
C TYR A 15 -8.57 -15.99 -17.13
N LEU A 16 -8.98 -15.70 -18.37
CA LEU A 16 -10.33 -15.25 -18.68
C LEU A 16 -11.39 -16.31 -18.34
N ASP A 17 -11.09 -17.58 -18.64
CA ASP A 17 -12.00 -18.70 -18.40
C ASP A 17 -12.10 -19.05 -16.90
N SER A 18 -11.01 -18.88 -16.15
CA SER A 18 -10.96 -19.23 -14.72
C SER A 18 -11.41 -18.12 -13.78
N THR A 19 -11.64 -16.89 -14.25
CA THR A 19 -11.98 -15.73 -13.39
C THR A 19 -13.24 -14.94 -13.80
N PRO A 20 -14.35 -15.59 -14.23
CA PRO A 20 -15.51 -14.90 -14.79
C PRO A 20 -16.22 -13.96 -13.79
N GLY A 21 -16.18 -14.24 -12.48
CA GLY A 21 -16.78 -13.34 -11.50
C GLY A 21 -15.94 -12.10 -11.21
N SER A 22 -14.61 -12.22 -11.21
CA SER A 22 -13.71 -11.06 -11.17
C SER A 22 -13.93 -10.15 -12.38
N ARG A 23 -14.16 -10.72 -13.57
CA ARG A 23 -14.56 -9.96 -14.76
C ARG A 23 -15.86 -9.18 -14.55
N ALA A 24 -16.91 -9.85 -14.09
CA ALA A 24 -18.22 -9.21 -13.89
C ALA A 24 -18.15 -8.08 -12.84
N LEU A 25 -17.32 -8.23 -11.81
CA LEU A 25 -17.06 -7.17 -10.83
C LEU A 25 -16.29 -6.01 -11.45
N PHE A 26 -15.26 -6.28 -12.27
CA PHE A 26 -14.52 -5.24 -12.97
C PHE A 26 -15.41 -4.42 -13.90
N GLU A 27 -16.24 -5.08 -14.71
CA GLU A 27 -17.19 -4.43 -15.62
C GLU A 27 -18.15 -3.48 -14.87
N ARG A 28 -18.56 -3.83 -13.65
CA ARG A 28 -19.32 -2.92 -12.78
C ARG A 28 -18.46 -1.84 -12.13
N ALA A 29 -17.24 -2.18 -11.75
CA ALA A 29 -16.37 -1.29 -10.98
C ALA A 29 -15.84 -0.14 -11.82
N VAL A 30 -15.60 -0.31 -13.12
CA VAL A 30 -15.10 0.76 -14.00
C VAL A 30 -16.05 1.96 -14.08
N ASP A 31 -17.34 1.75 -13.87
CA ASP A 31 -18.35 2.83 -13.81
C ASP A 31 -18.31 3.62 -12.50
N THR A 32 -17.66 3.07 -11.45
CA THR A 32 -17.66 3.65 -10.09
C THR A 32 -16.27 4.07 -9.61
N LEU A 33 -15.23 3.33 -9.99
CA LEU A 33 -13.85 3.49 -9.56
C LEU A 33 -12.97 3.76 -10.78
N PRO A 34 -12.10 4.79 -10.75
CA PRO A 34 -11.13 5.01 -11.80
C PRO A 34 -10.26 3.75 -12.02
N GLY A 35 -10.29 3.21 -13.24
CA GLY A 35 -9.59 1.97 -13.57
C GLY A 35 -10.14 0.72 -12.86
N GLY A 36 -11.37 0.76 -12.35
CA GLY A 36 -12.04 -0.35 -11.68
C GLY A 36 -11.39 -0.78 -10.36
N VAL A 37 -10.52 0.03 -9.76
CA VAL A 37 -9.80 -0.31 -8.52
C VAL A 37 -9.72 0.87 -7.57
N SER A 38 -9.52 0.58 -6.28
CA SER A 38 -9.32 1.60 -5.25
C SER A 38 -7.87 2.03 -5.05
N GLY A 39 -6.93 1.55 -5.88
CA GLY A 39 -5.51 1.89 -5.77
C GLY A 39 -4.68 1.33 -6.91
N ASN A 40 -3.68 2.09 -7.34
CA ASN A 40 -2.94 1.86 -8.59
C ASN A 40 -2.26 0.48 -8.67
N LEU A 41 -1.68 -0.01 -7.57
CA LEU A 41 -1.02 -1.33 -7.54
C LEU A 41 -1.98 -2.51 -7.66
N ARG A 42 -3.29 -2.28 -7.62
CA ARG A 42 -4.31 -3.34 -7.68
C ARG A 42 -4.74 -3.65 -9.11
N PHE A 43 -4.42 -2.80 -10.08
CA PHE A 43 -4.81 -3.02 -11.47
C PHE A 43 -3.73 -3.78 -12.24
N PHE A 44 -4.15 -4.76 -13.02
CA PHE A 44 -3.35 -5.38 -14.07
C PHE A 44 -4.28 -5.82 -15.22
N PRO A 45 -3.81 -5.78 -16.48
CA PRO A 45 -4.61 -6.20 -17.61
C PRO A 45 -4.78 -7.74 -17.63
N PRO A 46 -5.90 -8.26 -18.18
CA PRO A 46 -7.00 -7.51 -18.78
C PRO A 46 -7.95 -6.87 -17.74
N TYR A 47 -8.05 -7.47 -16.56
CA TYR A 47 -8.75 -6.96 -15.38
C TYR A 47 -8.16 -7.62 -14.12
N PRO A 48 -8.23 -6.98 -12.95
CA PRO A 48 -7.68 -7.54 -11.73
C PRO A 48 -8.59 -8.61 -11.09
N LEU A 49 -8.00 -9.43 -10.22
CA LEU A 49 -8.74 -10.35 -9.37
C LEU A 49 -9.50 -9.61 -8.27
N TYR A 50 -10.69 -10.09 -7.94
CA TYR A 50 -11.51 -9.66 -6.81
C TYR A 50 -11.56 -10.79 -5.78
N MET A 51 -11.11 -10.51 -4.56
CA MET A 51 -11.02 -11.50 -3.48
C MET A 51 -12.16 -11.31 -2.48
N ALA A 52 -12.87 -12.40 -2.12
CA ALA A 52 -13.93 -12.36 -1.11
C ALA A 52 -13.41 -12.49 0.31
N SER A 53 -12.35 -13.28 0.51
CA SER A 53 -11.84 -13.52 1.86
C SER A 53 -10.37 -13.93 1.86
N GLY A 54 -9.76 -13.91 3.05
CA GLY A 54 -8.43 -14.46 3.28
C GLY A 54 -8.34 -15.10 4.67
N ARG A 55 -7.50 -16.12 4.80
CA ARG A 55 -7.14 -16.77 6.07
C ARG A 55 -5.74 -17.35 6.00
N GLY A 56 -4.91 -17.02 6.99
CA GLY A 56 -3.48 -17.38 6.96
C GLY A 56 -2.80 -16.79 5.72
N GLY A 57 -1.97 -17.56 5.05
CA GLY A 57 -1.29 -17.14 3.80
C GLY A 57 -2.12 -17.35 2.53
N ARG A 58 -3.46 -17.33 2.60
CA ARG A 58 -4.33 -17.62 1.45
C ARG A 58 -5.45 -16.61 1.30
N THR A 59 -5.83 -16.34 0.04
CA THR A 59 -7.03 -15.60 -0.34
C THR A 59 -7.95 -16.46 -1.20
N VAL A 60 -9.22 -16.12 -1.24
CA VAL A 60 -10.26 -16.80 -2.03
C VAL A 60 -10.94 -15.76 -2.92
N ASP A 61 -11.01 -16.03 -4.22
CA ASP A 61 -11.73 -15.20 -5.20
C ASP A 61 -13.25 -15.16 -4.86
N VAL A 62 -13.92 -14.05 -5.18
CA VAL A 62 -15.36 -13.84 -4.87
C VAL A 62 -16.28 -14.88 -5.50
N TYR A 63 -15.90 -15.52 -6.61
CA TYR A 63 -16.84 -16.33 -7.40
C TYR A 63 -16.27 -17.64 -7.97
N VAL A 64 -15.04 -18.00 -7.64
CA VAL A 64 -14.50 -19.31 -8.00
C VAL A 64 -14.59 -20.22 -6.78
N ASP A 65 -15.61 -21.07 -6.74
CA ASP A 65 -15.75 -22.11 -5.72
C ASP A 65 -14.46 -22.94 -5.65
N GLY A 66 -13.68 -22.74 -4.59
CA GLY A 66 -12.52 -23.57 -4.27
C GLY A 66 -11.15 -23.09 -4.78
N SER A 67 -11.04 -22.02 -5.57
CA SER A 67 -9.73 -21.46 -5.96
C SER A 67 -9.16 -20.60 -4.83
N ALA A 68 -8.47 -21.27 -3.90
CA ALA A 68 -7.64 -20.62 -2.91
C ALA A 68 -6.27 -20.29 -3.53
N TYR A 69 -5.92 -19.01 -3.57
CA TYR A 69 -4.60 -18.54 -3.97
C TYR A 69 -3.67 -18.53 -2.76
N ILE A 70 -2.40 -18.89 -2.99
CA ILE A 70 -1.34 -18.59 -2.03
C ILE A 70 -1.05 -17.10 -2.15
N ASP A 71 -1.25 -16.35 -1.07
CA ASP A 71 -1.01 -14.91 -1.06
C ASP A 71 0.47 -14.64 -0.74
N SER A 72 1.25 -14.45 -1.80
CA SER A 72 2.65 -14.02 -1.74
C SER A 72 2.81 -12.50 -1.78
N PHE A 73 1.72 -11.75 -1.87
CA PHE A 73 1.76 -10.29 -1.91
C PHE A 73 1.61 -9.67 -0.51
N ALA A 74 0.81 -10.30 0.37
CA ALA A 74 0.63 -9.93 1.77
C ALA A 74 0.36 -8.42 1.98
N CYS A 75 -0.39 -7.82 1.05
CA CYS A 75 -0.69 -6.39 1.00
C CYS A 75 0.54 -5.47 1.02
N ASN A 76 1.67 -5.91 0.43
CA ASN A 76 2.95 -5.20 0.45
C ASN A 76 3.56 -5.09 1.87
N GLY A 77 3.30 -6.07 2.74
CA GLY A 77 3.97 -6.22 4.03
C GLY A 77 3.10 -6.22 5.31
N PRO A 78 2.00 -5.43 5.43
CA PRO A 78 1.23 -5.34 6.68
C PRO A 78 0.65 -6.67 7.17
N LEU A 79 0.42 -7.62 6.25
CA LEU A 79 -0.11 -8.94 6.58
C LEU A 79 1.01 -9.95 6.89
N LEU A 80 2.04 -9.53 7.64
CA LEU A 80 3.16 -10.40 8.03
C LEU A 80 2.70 -11.69 8.73
N LEU A 81 1.66 -11.60 9.56
CA LEU A 81 1.07 -12.76 10.27
C LEU A 81 -0.03 -13.47 9.45
N GLY A 82 -0.20 -13.09 8.19
CA GLY A 82 -1.28 -13.55 7.33
C GLY A 82 -2.64 -12.94 7.66
N HIS A 83 -3.63 -13.33 6.86
CA HIS A 83 -5.02 -12.90 7.02
C HIS A 83 -5.66 -13.50 8.28
N ARG A 84 -6.40 -12.69 9.03
CA ARG A 84 -7.20 -13.12 10.19
C ARG A 84 -6.40 -13.92 11.24
N HIS A 85 -5.18 -13.47 11.55
CA HIS A 85 -4.40 -14.09 12.63
C HIS A 85 -5.22 -14.11 13.94
N PRO A 86 -5.41 -15.26 14.60
CA PRO A 86 -6.35 -15.39 15.72
C PRO A 86 -6.13 -14.37 16.86
N ALA A 87 -4.88 -14.12 17.23
CA ALA A 87 -4.55 -13.16 18.28
C ALA A 87 -4.89 -11.69 17.91
N VAL A 88 -4.78 -11.35 16.62
CA VAL A 88 -5.11 -10.00 16.13
C VAL A 88 -6.62 -9.81 16.13
N ILE A 89 -7.36 -10.77 15.61
CA ILE A 89 -8.84 -10.73 15.56
C ILE A 89 -9.41 -10.69 16.97
N ALA A 90 -8.95 -11.54 17.89
CA ALA A 90 -9.40 -11.52 19.28
C ALA A 90 -9.14 -10.16 19.96
N SER A 91 -8.03 -9.49 19.63
CA SER A 91 -7.73 -8.14 20.13
C SER A 91 -8.70 -7.09 19.56
N VAL A 92 -8.97 -7.14 18.26
CA VAL A 92 -9.94 -6.22 17.62
C VAL A 92 -11.34 -6.41 18.21
N GLU A 93 -11.79 -7.66 18.37
CA GLU A 93 -13.10 -7.99 18.95
C GLU A 93 -13.23 -7.48 20.40
N ARG A 94 -12.16 -7.62 21.21
CA ARG A 94 -12.15 -7.10 22.59
C ARG A 94 -12.36 -5.58 22.65
N TYR A 95 -11.84 -4.85 21.67
CA TYR A 95 -11.96 -3.38 21.61
C TYR A 95 -13.21 -2.88 20.85
N ALA A 96 -13.97 -3.76 20.18
CA ALA A 96 -15.14 -3.38 19.41
C ALA A 96 -16.22 -2.66 20.25
N GLY A 97 -16.34 -3.00 21.54
CA GLY A 97 -17.29 -2.37 22.47
C GLY A 97 -16.86 -1.00 23.01
N VAL A 98 -15.61 -0.58 22.77
CA VAL A 98 -15.06 0.69 23.30
C VAL A 98 -15.47 1.89 22.43
N GLY A 99 -15.74 1.66 21.14
CA GLY A 99 -16.06 2.70 20.16
C GLY A 99 -14.88 3.08 19.25
N SER A 100 -15.17 3.72 18.12
CA SER A 100 -14.20 3.86 17.01
C SER A 100 -13.17 4.99 17.15
N LEU A 101 -13.53 6.10 17.78
CA LEU A 101 -12.67 7.29 17.91
C LEU A 101 -12.69 7.83 19.34
N VAL A 102 -12.18 7.04 20.27
CA VAL A 102 -12.01 7.47 21.65
C VAL A 102 -10.85 8.44 21.76
N LEU A 103 -11.04 9.54 22.48
CA LEU A 103 -10.02 10.56 22.69
C LEU A 103 -8.94 10.03 23.66
N ASN A 104 -7.68 10.10 23.24
CA ASN A 104 -6.50 9.75 24.05
C ASN A 104 -6.60 8.38 24.78
N PRO A 105 -6.78 7.26 24.05
CA PRO A 105 -6.91 5.95 24.67
C PRO A 105 -5.59 5.52 25.33
N GLU A 106 -5.67 4.90 26.51
CA GLU A 106 -4.51 4.33 27.23
C GLU A 106 -3.69 3.38 26.34
N LEU A 107 -4.36 2.62 25.47
CA LEU A 107 -3.74 1.72 24.50
C LEU A 107 -2.70 2.42 23.60
N ALA A 108 -2.85 3.72 23.32
CA ALA A 108 -1.86 4.46 22.54
C ALA A 108 -0.53 4.61 23.29
N ILE A 109 -0.57 4.74 24.62
CA ILE A 109 0.62 4.83 25.47
C ILE A 109 1.34 3.48 25.45
N GLU A 110 0.63 2.38 25.74
CA GLU A 110 1.20 1.03 25.71
C GLU A 110 1.81 0.67 24.34
N CYS A 111 1.14 1.07 23.25
CA CYS A 111 1.64 0.84 21.90
C CYS A 111 2.91 1.66 21.62
N ALA A 112 2.95 2.92 22.07
CA ALA A 112 4.13 3.76 21.94
C ALA A 112 5.33 3.20 22.72
N GLU A 113 5.13 2.73 23.95
CA GLU A 113 6.18 2.11 24.76
C GLU A 113 6.79 0.88 24.09
N LYS A 114 5.94 -0.02 23.57
CA LYS A 114 6.40 -1.19 22.80
C LYS A 114 7.18 -0.81 21.54
N LEU A 115 6.76 0.25 20.83
CA LEU A 115 7.49 0.73 19.66
C LEU A 115 8.89 1.24 20.03
N LYS A 116 9.04 1.88 21.19
CA LYS A 116 10.35 2.35 21.68
C LYS A 116 11.27 1.19 22.07
N GLU A 117 10.71 0.09 22.57
CA GLU A 117 11.47 -1.14 22.84
C GLU A 117 12.00 -1.77 21.53
N VAL A 118 11.18 -1.81 20.48
CA VAL A 118 11.54 -2.40 19.18
C VAL A 118 12.42 -1.49 18.33
N ILE A 119 12.28 -0.16 18.49
CA ILE A 119 13.03 0.86 17.75
C ILE A 119 13.82 1.70 18.76
N PRO A 120 15.05 1.28 19.14
CA PRO A 120 15.77 1.92 20.25
C PRO A 120 16.12 3.40 20.03
N SER A 121 16.16 3.86 18.77
CA SER A 121 16.39 5.27 18.43
C SER A 121 15.13 6.14 18.55
N ALA A 122 13.95 5.54 18.76
CA ALA A 122 12.72 6.28 18.94
C ALA A 122 12.58 6.74 20.41
N GLU A 123 12.87 8.01 20.68
CA GLU A 123 12.66 8.59 22.03
C GLU A 123 11.18 8.90 22.30
N ARG A 124 10.43 9.28 21.26
CA ARG A 124 9.00 9.65 21.28
C ARG A 124 8.29 9.09 20.05
N VAL A 125 6.99 8.82 20.17
CA VAL A 125 6.16 8.25 19.10
C VAL A 125 4.96 9.15 18.82
N ARG A 126 4.61 9.29 17.53
CA ARG A 126 3.37 9.93 17.07
C ARG A 126 2.69 9.00 16.07
N PHE A 127 1.44 8.66 16.32
CA PHE A 127 0.62 7.86 15.40
C PHE A 127 -0.02 8.74 14.32
N LEU A 128 -0.10 8.18 13.12
CA LEU A 128 -0.66 8.76 11.91
C LEU A 128 -1.40 7.65 11.14
N ASN A 129 -2.20 8.02 10.16
CA ASN A 129 -3.10 7.08 9.48
C ASN A 129 -2.44 6.35 8.30
N SER A 130 -1.30 6.84 7.81
CA SER A 130 -0.60 6.23 6.67
C SER A 130 0.91 6.47 6.69
N GLY A 131 1.63 5.66 5.90
CA GLY A 131 3.05 5.87 5.64
C GLY A 131 3.34 7.21 4.94
N THR A 132 2.45 7.67 4.07
CA THR A 132 2.55 9.00 3.43
C THR A 132 2.55 10.10 4.48
N GLU A 133 1.57 10.09 5.40
CA GLU A 133 1.50 11.08 6.49
C GLU A 133 2.74 11.01 7.39
N ALA A 134 3.27 9.81 7.65
CA ALA A 134 4.46 9.60 8.45
C ALA A 134 5.68 10.28 7.83
N VAL A 135 5.95 10.07 6.54
CA VAL A 135 7.05 10.73 5.83
C VAL A 135 6.84 12.24 5.78
N MET A 136 5.65 12.71 5.41
CA MET A 136 5.32 14.14 5.36
C MET A 136 5.59 14.82 6.71
N THR A 137 5.21 14.18 7.81
CA THR A 137 5.40 14.71 9.16
C THR A 137 6.88 14.67 9.57
N ALA A 138 7.59 13.58 9.28
CA ALA A 138 9.02 13.44 9.58
C ALA A 138 9.84 14.53 8.89
N VAL A 139 9.56 14.80 7.61
CA VAL A 139 10.22 15.84 6.82
C VAL A 139 9.92 17.23 7.38
N ARG A 140 8.67 17.48 7.78
CA ARG A 140 8.28 18.74 8.44
C ARG A 140 9.06 18.94 9.74
N TYR A 141 9.21 17.90 10.56
CA TYR A 141 10.01 17.97 11.79
C TYR A 141 11.49 18.20 11.52
N ALA A 142 12.09 17.52 10.54
CA ALA A 142 13.49 17.73 10.17
C ALA A 142 13.74 19.17 9.71
N ARG A 143 12.85 19.74 8.90
CA ARG A 143 12.92 21.15 8.47
C ARG A 143 12.79 22.11 9.66
N ALA A 144 11.80 21.90 10.53
CA ALA A 144 11.58 22.74 11.71
C ALA A 144 12.77 22.72 12.68
N TYR A 145 13.36 21.54 12.89
CA TYR A 145 14.51 21.37 13.77
C TYR A 145 15.80 21.99 13.20
N THR A 146 16.07 21.78 11.91
CA THR A 146 17.34 22.19 11.29
C THR A 146 17.32 23.59 10.68
N GLY A 147 16.14 24.16 10.43
CA GLY A 147 15.96 25.38 9.64
C GLY A 147 16.29 25.21 8.15
N LYS A 148 16.58 23.99 7.69
CA LYS A 148 17.00 23.72 6.29
C LYS A 148 15.79 23.33 5.45
N PRO A 149 15.56 23.96 4.28
CA PRO A 149 14.36 23.71 3.49
C PRO A 149 14.43 22.45 2.61
N LYS A 150 15.63 21.97 2.27
CA LYS A 150 15.83 20.88 1.31
C LYS A 150 15.99 19.52 1.97
N VAL A 151 15.48 18.48 1.32
CA VAL A 151 15.69 17.06 1.67
C VAL A 151 16.31 16.30 0.50
N VAL A 152 16.97 15.18 0.79
CA VAL A 152 17.53 14.27 -0.21
C VAL A 152 16.69 13.00 -0.28
N LYS A 153 16.34 12.59 -1.50
CA LYS A 153 15.70 11.33 -1.86
C LYS A 153 16.60 10.57 -2.83
N PHE A 154 16.53 9.25 -2.85
CA PHE A 154 17.23 8.45 -3.85
C PHE A 154 16.30 7.97 -4.97
N PHE A 155 16.85 7.79 -6.17
CA PHE A 155 16.14 7.19 -7.30
C PHE A 155 15.66 5.78 -6.93
N GLY A 156 14.46 5.40 -7.41
CA GLY A 156 13.83 4.11 -7.11
C GLY A 156 13.13 4.00 -5.76
N GLN A 157 13.37 4.92 -4.82
CA GLN A 157 12.71 4.88 -3.51
C GLN A 157 11.29 5.44 -3.56
N TYR A 158 10.35 4.77 -2.90
CA TYR A 158 8.96 5.21 -2.74
C TYR A 158 8.72 5.70 -1.31
N HIS A 159 8.17 6.91 -1.18
CA HIS A 159 7.96 7.60 0.10
C HIS A 159 6.51 8.10 0.27
N GLY A 160 5.56 7.41 -0.37
CA GLY A 160 4.14 7.78 -0.36
C GLY A 160 3.73 8.67 -1.53
N GLN A 161 2.56 9.29 -1.39
CA GLN A 161 1.88 10.04 -2.47
C GLN A 161 1.91 11.57 -2.28
N ASP A 162 2.76 12.07 -1.39
CA ASP A 162 2.98 13.51 -1.27
C ASP A 162 3.72 14.03 -2.51
N ASP A 163 3.27 15.18 -3.04
CA ASP A 163 3.77 15.75 -4.30
C ASP A 163 5.30 15.84 -4.35
N GLN A 164 5.94 16.26 -3.25
CA GLN A 164 7.40 16.41 -3.16
C GLN A 164 8.18 15.08 -3.19
N PHE A 165 7.47 13.94 -3.15
CA PHE A 165 8.05 12.60 -3.20
C PHE A 165 7.59 11.78 -4.40
N LEU A 166 6.63 12.28 -5.18
CA LEU A 166 6.22 11.73 -6.48
C LEU A 166 7.20 12.11 -7.61
N LEU A 167 8.50 12.18 -7.32
CA LEU A 167 9.58 12.34 -8.29
C LEU A 167 10.68 11.30 -8.06
N GLY A 168 11.38 10.90 -9.11
CA GLY A 168 12.51 9.98 -8.96
C GLY A 168 12.12 8.56 -8.57
N LEU A 169 10.91 8.09 -8.94
CA LEU A 169 10.53 6.69 -8.76
C LEU A 169 11.22 5.78 -9.79
N GLY A 170 11.58 6.32 -10.96
CA GLY A 170 12.48 5.68 -11.92
C GLY A 170 13.93 6.16 -11.78
N ALA A 171 14.73 5.92 -12.82
CA ALA A 171 16.13 6.34 -12.90
C ALA A 171 16.33 7.81 -13.30
N ASP A 172 15.26 8.61 -13.33
CA ASP A 172 15.30 10.02 -13.70
C ASP A 172 14.42 10.87 -12.77
N ARG A 173 14.51 12.20 -12.88
CA ARG A 173 13.83 13.15 -12.00
C ARG A 173 12.36 13.38 -12.32
N ARG A 174 11.77 12.71 -13.32
CA ARG A 174 10.42 13.05 -13.78
C ARG A 174 9.40 12.88 -12.66
N ALA A 175 8.46 13.82 -12.61
CA ALA A 175 7.27 13.65 -11.80
C ALA A 175 6.49 12.42 -12.29
N PHE A 176 6.01 11.62 -11.36
CA PHE A 176 5.33 10.36 -11.65
C PHE A 176 3.85 10.56 -12.00
N SER A 177 3.28 11.73 -11.70
CA SER A 177 1.88 12.05 -11.95
C SER A 177 1.75 13.42 -12.59
N ALA A 178 0.81 13.56 -13.54
CA ALA A 178 0.57 14.78 -14.31
C ALA A 178 0.10 15.97 -13.45
N GLY A 179 -0.38 15.72 -12.23
CA GLY A 179 -0.90 16.75 -11.32
C GLY A 179 0.12 17.37 -10.37
N VAL A 180 1.38 16.93 -10.38
CA VAL A 180 2.42 17.42 -9.46
C VAL A 180 2.98 18.76 -9.98
N PRO A 181 2.78 19.90 -9.28
CA PRO A 181 3.33 21.18 -9.71
C PRO A 181 4.86 21.17 -9.68
N GLU A 182 5.52 21.98 -10.52
CA GLU A 182 6.99 22.09 -10.46
C GLU A 182 7.46 22.63 -9.10
N SER A 183 6.74 23.63 -8.55
CA SER A 183 7.08 24.27 -7.27
C SER A 183 7.07 23.33 -6.06
N SER A 184 6.32 22.23 -6.09
CA SER A 184 6.32 21.25 -4.99
C SER A 184 7.60 20.41 -4.96
N GLN A 185 8.41 20.45 -6.01
CA GLN A 185 9.63 19.65 -6.17
C GLN A 185 10.90 20.39 -5.70
N ASP A 186 10.84 21.72 -5.54
CA ASP A 186 11.99 22.58 -5.21
C ASP A 186 12.68 22.20 -3.88
N GLY A 187 11.91 21.63 -2.97
CA GLY A 187 12.37 21.15 -1.67
C GLY A 187 13.08 19.80 -1.71
N THR A 188 13.13 19.09 -2.84
CA THR A 188 13.61 17.71 -2.94
C THR A 188 14.74 17.55 -3.94
N LEU A 189 15.91 17.17 -3.44
CA LEU A 189 17.06 16.75 -4.24
C LEU A 189 16.98 15.24 -4.44
N THR A 190 17.18 14.77 -5.68
CA THR A 190 17.24 13.33 -5.98
C THR A 190 18.63 12.93 -6.44
N LEU A 191 19.14 11.82 -5.90
CA LEU A 191 20.46 11.28 -6.21
C LEU A 191 20.35 9.80 -6.58
N PRO A 192 21.31 9.24 -7.35
CA PRO A 192 21.45 7.80 -7.52
C PRO A 192 21.58 7.08 -6.18
N PHE A 193 20.92 5.92 -6.06
CA PHE A 193 21.20 4.98 -4.99
C PHE A 193 22.48 4.21 -5.35
N GLY A 194 23.39 4.05 -4.38
CA GLY A 194 24.68 3.40 -4.57
C GLY A 194 24.58 1.90 -4.81
#